data_AF-A0A9D1Y004-F1
#
_entry.id   AF-A0A9D1Y004-F1
#
_cell.length_a   1.000
_cell.length_b   1.000
_cell.length_c   1.000
_cell.angle_alpha   90.00
_cell.angle_beta   90.00
_cell.angle_gamma   90.00
#
_symmetry.space_group_name_H-M   'P 1'
#
loop_
_entity.id
_entity.type
_entity.pdbx_description
1 polymer ?
#
loop_
_entity_poly.entity_id
_entity_poly.type
_entity_poly.pdbx_seq_one_letter_code
_entity_poly.pdbx_strand_id
1 'polypeptide(L)'
;MLHGIPVTLYERTQTGVDAFNAPVYTETPTTVENVLVTPTSAEAVISDLQLYGKRSVYELCLPKGDAHTWDDCRVDFFGQSFRVFGPVQEYIESMVPLDWNRKVRVERYG
;
A
#
# COMPACT_ATOMS: atom_id res chain seq x y z
N MET A 1 24.22 2.34 -1.97
CA MET A 1 23.00 3.18 -1.86
C MET A 1 21.83 2.26 -1.59
N LEU A 2 20.92 2.67 -0.70
CA LEU A 2 19.68 1.94 -0.48
C LEU A 2 18.77 2.14 -1.71
N HIS A 3 18.11 1.08 -2.16
CA HIS A 3 17.18 1.12 -3.28
C HIS A 3 15.99 0.20 -2.98
N GLY A 4 14.82 0.59 -3.47
CA GLY A 4 13.62 -0.22 -3.41
C GLY A 4 13.51 -1.20 -4.59
N ILE A 5 12.37 -1.86 -4.68
CA ILE A 5 11.99 -2.71 -5.80
C ILE A 5 10.78 -2.12 -6.52
N PRO A 6 10.52 -2.50 -7.79
CA PRO A 6 9.23 -2.26 -8.41
C PRO A 6 8.14 -3.06 -7.71
N VAL A 7 6.98 -2.44 -7.53
CA VAL A 7 5.75 -3.12 -7.11
C VAL A 7 4.62 -2.76 -8.08
N THR A 8 3.70 -3.69 -8.29
CA THR A 8 2.52 -3.43 -9.13
C THR A 8 1.37 -2.99 -8.25
N LEU A 9 1.01 -1.72 -8.33
CA LEU A 9 -0.15 -1.13 -7.68
C LEU A 9 -1.37 -1.26 -8.60
N TYR A 10 -2.50 -1.70 -8.06
CA TYR A 10 -3.76 -1.75 -8.79
C TYR A 10 -4.63 -0.57 -8.39
N GLU A 11 -4.55 0.52 -9.17
CA GLU A 11 -5.30 1.73 -8.90
C GLU A 11 -6.79 1.51 -9.16
N ARG A 12 -7.62 1.89 -8.19
CA ARG A 12 -9.07 1.73 -8.25
C ARG A 12 -9.71 3.01 -8.76
N THR A 13 -10.26 2.95 -9.96
CA THR A 13 -11.06 4.04 -10.52
C THR A 13 -12.52 3.63 -10.50
N GLN A 14 -13.41 4.49 -10.00
CA GLN A 14 -14.85 4.26 -10.10
C GLN A 14 -15.26 4.40 -11.57
N THR A 15 -15.77 3.32 -12.15
CA THR A 15 -16.16 3.25 -13.57
C THR A 15 -17.68 3.26 -13.77
N GLY A 16 -18.46 3.15 -12.70
CA GLY A 16 -19.90 3.26 -12.78
C GLY A 16 -20.62 2.99 -11.47
N VAL A 17 -21.88 2.60 -11.60
CA VAL A 17 -22.75 2.11 -10.53
C VAL A 17 -23.49 0.85 -11.00
N ASP A 18 -23.76 -0.08 -10.09
CA ASP A 18 -24.51 -1.30 -10.38
C ASP A 18 -26.04 -1.08 -10.32
N ALA A 19 -26.80 -2.17 -10.46
CA ALA A 19 -28.27 -2.14 -10.43
C ALA A 19 -28.87 -1.69 -9.07
N PHE A 20 -28.07 -1.66 -8.01
CA PHE A 20 -28.45 -1.19 -6.68
C PHE A 20 -27.87 0.19 -6.36
N ASN A 21 -27.34 0.89 -7.37
CA ASN A 21 -26.69 2.19 -7.24
C ASN A 21 -25.43 2.15 -6.35
N ALA A 22 -24.81 0.97 -6.21
CA ALA A 22 -23.52 0.83 -5.53
C ALA A 22 -22.37 1.11 -6.51
N PRO A 23 -21.29 1.81 -6.09
CA PRO A 23 -20.19 2.16 -6.97
C PRO A 23 -19.43 0.93 -7.47
N VAL A 24 -19.19 0.86 -8.77
CA VAL A 24 -18.38 -0.18 -9.43
C VAL A 24 -16.99 0.40 -9.71
N TYR A 25 -15.96 -0.38 -9.39
CA TYR A 25 -14.57 0.01 -9.58
C TYR A 25 -13.89 -0.89 -10.59
N THR A 26 -12.95 -0.33 -11.34
CA THR A 26 -12.01 -1.06 -12.19
C THR A 26 -10.60 -0.84 -11.67
N GLU A 27 -9.83 -1.91 -11.61
CA GLU A 27 -8.43 -1.89 -11.22
C GLU A 27 -7.55 -1.76 -12.47
N THR A 28 -6.68 -0.75 -12.48
CA THR A 28 -5.67 -0.59 -13.53
C THR A 28 -4.29 -0.85 -12.92
N PRO A 29 -3.50 -1.82 -13.44
CA PRO A 29 -2.17 -2.10 -12.91
C PRO A 29 -1.18 -1.01 -13.35
N THR A 30 -0.48 -0.44 -12.38
CA THR A 30 0.54 0.59 -12.53
C THR A 30 1.79 0.18 -11.75
N THR A 31 2.97 0.28 -12.35
CA THR A 31 4.23 -0.01 -11.66
C THR A 31 4.70 1.21 -10.88
N VAL A 32 4.91 1.04 -9.58
CA VAL A 32 5.57 2.05 -8.74
C VAL A 32 6.99 1.56 -8.45
N GLU A 33 7.96 2.32 -8.94
CA GLU A 33 9.38 2.04 -8.78
C GLU A 33 9.89 2.44 -7.40
N ASN A 34 11.03 1.89 -7.01
CA ASN A 34 11.76 2.29 -5.80
C ASN A 34 10.89 2.23 -4.53
N VAL A 35 10.11 1.17 -4.31
CA VAL A 35 9.37 0.96 -3.05
C VAL A 35 10.20 0.09 -2.10
N LEU A 36 10.37 0.50 -0.84
CA LEU A 36 11.02 -0.33 0.17
C LEU A 36 9.99 -1.24 0.83
N VAL A 37 10.25 -2.55 0.78
CA VAL A 37 9.41 -3.58 1.41
C VAL A 37 10.07 -4.04 2.69
N THR A 38 9.43 -3.78 3.83
CA THR A 38 9.95 -4.14 5.16
C THR A 38 9.01 -5.13 5.84
N PRO A 39 9.50 -6.26 6.39
CA PRO A 39 8.65 -7.17 7.14
C PRO A 39 8.11 -6.50 8.41
N THR A 40 6.84 -6.73 8.73
CA THR A 40 6.23 -6.20 9.96
C THR A 40 6.71 -7.00 11.19
N SER A 41 6.94 -6.33 12.32
CA SER A 41 7.33 -6.99 13.59
C SER A 41 6.16 -7.77 14.20
N ALA A 42 6.45 -8.76 15.05
CA ALA A 42 5.41 -9.56 15.71
C ALA A 42 4.46 -8.72 16.58
N GLU A 43 4.99 -7.70 17.25
CA GLU A 43 4.21 -6.77 18.07
C GLU A 43 3.25 -5.94 17.20
N ALA A 44 3.75 -5.42 16.07
CA ALA A 44 2.95 -4.67 15.13
C ALA A 44 1.83 -5.52 14.53
N VAL A 45 2.10 -6.79 14.19
CA VAL A 45 1.08 -7.76 13.73
C VAL A 45 -0.06 -7.91 14.74
N ILE A 46 0.25 -8.06 16.04
CA ILE A 46 -0.76 -8.20 17.09
C ILE A 46 -1.59 -6.91 17.21
N SER A 47 -0.93 -5.75 17.20
CA SER A 47 -1.60 -4.46 17.33
C SER A 47 -2.53 -4.18 16.14
N ASP A 48 -2.09 -4.45 14.91
CA ASP A 48 -2.88 -4.24 13.69
C ASP A 48 -4.08 -5.20 13.65
N LEU A 49 -3.90 -6.44 14.12
CA LEU A 49 -5.00 -7.40 14.23
C LEU A 49 -6.07 -6.92 15.22
N GLN A 50 -5.68 -6.32 16.34
CA GLN A 50 -6.61 -5.79 17.33
C GLN A 50 -7.32 -4.52 16.86
N LEU A 51 -6.62 -3.63 16.14
CA LEU A 51 -7.15 -2.34 15.70
C LEU A 51 -7.98 -2.41 14.43
N TYR A 52 -7.56 -3.23 13.46
CA TYR A 52 -8.14 -3.28 12.12
C TYR A 52 -8.74 -4.63 11.75
N GLY A 53 -8.52 -5.68 12.56
CA GLY A 53 -8.89 -7.05 12.20
C GLY A 53 -8.06 -7.60 11.04
N LYS A 54 -6.93 -6.96 10.70
CA LYS A 54 -6.07 -7.28 9.55
C LYS A 54 -4.71 -7.77 10.02
N ARG A 55 -4.14 -8.76 9.33
CA ARG A 55 -2.81 -9.29 9.66
C ARG A 55 -1.76 -8.64 8.77
N SER A 56 -1.14 -7.58 9.27
CA SER A 56 0.02 -6.94 8.64
C SER A 56 1.12 -7.95 8.36
N VAL A 57 1.71 -7.92 7.16
CA VAL A 57 2.83 -8.81 6.78
C VAL A 57 4.04 -7.99 6.36
N TYR A 58 3.80 -6.92 5.62
CA TYR A 58 4.82 -5.97 5.22
C TYR A 58 4.34 -4.53 5.42
N GLU A 59 5.31 -3.65 5.57
CA GLU A 59 5.17 -2.21 5.44
C GLU A 59 5.91 -1.76 4.18
N LEU A 60 5.27 -0.90 3.39
CA LEU A 60 5.82 -0.35 2.17
C LEU A 60 6.16 1.12 2.40
N CYS A 61 7.44 1.48 2.27
CA CYS A 61 7.83 2.89 2.20
C CYS A 61 7.77 3.36 0.75
N LEU A 62 7.00 4.41 0.51
CA LEU A 62 6.70 4.94 -0.82
C LEU A 62 7.65 6.07 -1.18
N PRO A 63 8.11 6.14 -2.45
CA PRO A 63 9.03 7.19 -2.87
C PRO A 63 8.38 8.58 -2.77
N LYS A 64 9.20 9.60 -2.55
CA LYS A 64 8.79 11.00 -2.57
C LYS A 64 8.20 11.37 -3.92
N GLY A 65 7.17 12.22 -3.90
CA GLY A 65 6.46 12.64 -5.10
C GLY A 65 5.56 11.58 -5.73
N ASP A 66 5.44 10.38 -5.13
CA ASP A 66 4.45 9.40 -5.54
C ASP A 66 3.03 9.97 -5.44
N ALA A 67 2.30 10.00 -6.55
CA ALA A 67 0.99 10.65 -6.65
C ALA A 67 -0.18 9.63 -6.63
N HIS A 68 0.12 8.34 -6.54
CA HIS A 68 -0.91 7.31 -6.58
C HIS A 68 -1.72 7.26 -5.28
N THR A 69 -2.94 6.75 -5.39
CA THR A 69 -3.83 6.50 -4.23
C THR A 69 -3.64 5.07 -3.75
N TRP A 70 -3.11 4.91 -2.54
CA TRP A 70 -2.83 3.60 -1.94
C TRP A 70 -3.95 3.08 -1.03
N ASP A 71 -5.03 3.84 -0.85
CA ASP A 71 -6.13 3.44 0.02
C ASP A 71 -6.87 2.22 -0.53
N ASP A 72 -6.89 1.14 0.27
CA ASP A 72 -7.66 -0.07 0.01
C ASP A 72 -7.42 -0.68 -1.40
N CYS A 73 -6.20 -0.52 -1.91
CA CYS A 73 -5.77 -1.02 -3.21
C CYS A 73 -5.10 -2.40 -3.08
N ARG A 74 -5.11 -3.15 -4.18
CA ARG A 74 -4.30 -4.36 -4.32
C ARG A 74 -2.88 -3.96 -4.74
N VAL A 75 -1.89 -4.68 -4.23
CA VAL A 75 -0.48 -4.50 -4.58
C VAL A 75 0.16 -5.87 -4.75
N ASP A 76 0.92 -6.07 -5.83
CA ASP A 76 1.66 -7.31 -6.08
C ASP A 76 3.18 -7.08 -6.00
N PHE A 77 3.87 -7.93 -5.25
CA PHE A 77 5.34 -8.01 -5.19
C PHE A 77 5.77 -9.39 -4.69
N PHE A 78 7.02 -9.79 -4.93
CA PHE A 78 7.54 -11.14 -4.60
C PHE A 78 6.66 -12.31 -5.11
N GLY A 79 5.95 -12.11 -6.23
CA GLY A 79 5.05 -13.12 -6.79
C GLY A 79 3.78 -13.38 -5.95
N GLN A 80 3.43 -12.47 -5.05
CA GLN A 80 2.27 -12.56 -4.16
C GLN A 80 1.42 -11.29 -4.27
N SER A 81 0.13 -11.43 -3.96
CA SER A 81 -0.82 -10.32 -3.90
C SER A 81 -1.11 -9.93 -2.46
N PHE A 82 -1.23 -8.63 -2.23
CA PHE A 82 -1.49 -8.02 -0.95
C PHE A 82 -2.57 -6.94 -1.05
N ARG A 83 -3.19 -6.59 0.07
CA ARG A 83 -4.12 -5.47 0.19
C ARG A 83 -3.58 -4.43 1.15
N VAL A 84 -3.57 -3.17 0.74
CA VAL A 84 -3.27 -2.06 1.63
C VAL A 84 -4.41 -1.85 2.61
N PHE A 85 -4.08 -1.58 3.87
CA PHE A 85 -5.06 -1.26 4.90
C PHE A 85 -4.56 -0.21 5.89
N GLY A 86 -5.52 0.40 6.59
CA GLY A 86 -5.25 1.50 7.52
C GLY A 86 -4.84 2.78 6.80
N PRO A 87 -4.63 3.88 7.56
CA PRO A 87 -4.25 5.15 6.98
C PRO A 87 -2.82 5.13 6.45
N VAL A 88 -2.60 5.84 5.34
CA VAL A 88 -1.26 6.22 4.87
C VAL A 88 -0.60 7.10 5.94
N GLN A 89 0.63 6.77 6.31
CA GLN A 89 1.43 7.57 7.24
C GLN A 89 2.42 8.41 6.44
N GLU A 90 2.59 9.68 6.79
CA GLU A 90 3.44 10.61 6.05
C GLU A 90 4.40 11.34 6.98
N TYR A 91 5.68 11.38 6.57
CA TYR A 91 6.70 12.19 7.20
C TYR A 91 6.81 13.55 6.52
N ILE A 92 7.32 14.55 7.24
CA ILE A 92 7.63 15.87 6.68
C ILE A 92 8.70 15.69 5.60
N GLU A 93 8.32 15.82 4.33
CA GLU A 93 9.17 15.47 3.17
C GLU A 93 10.54 16.16 3.21
N SER A 94 10.56 17.44 3.56
CA SER A 94 11.76 18.27 3.65
C SER A 94 12.70 17.88 4.80
N MET A 95 12.23 17.09 5.77
CA MET A 95 13.01 16.61 6.91
C MET A 95 13.47 15.16 6.76
N VAL A 96 13.00 14.44 5.74
CA VAL A 96 13.49 13.10 5.43
C VAL A 96 14.64 13.21 4.44
N PRO A 97 15.87 12.76 4.76
CA PRO A 97 16.99 12.88 3.84
C PRO A 97 16.97 11.84 2.71
N LEU A 98 16.25 10.73 2.90
CA LEU A 98 16.16 9.64 1.92
C LEU A 98 15.01 9.87 0.92
N ASP A 99 14.87 8.96 -0.03
CA ASP A 99 13.92 9.05 -1.14
C ASP A 99 12.49 8.67 -0.77
N TRP A 100 12.20 8.35 0.50
CA TRP A 100 10.89 7.81 0.93
C TRP A 100 10.18 8.69 1.94
N ASN A 101 8.98 9.08 1.56
CA ASN A 101 8.00 9.92 2.22
C ASN A 101 7.01 9.36 3.23
N ARG A 102 6.45 8.24 2.78
CA ARG A 102 5.15 7.77 3.22
C ARG A 102 5.24 6.28 3.46
N LYS A 103 4.37 5.77 4.30
CA LYS A 103 4.32 4.36 4.64
C LYS A 103 2.89 3.84 4.60
N VAL A 104 2.72 2.66 4.02
CA VAL A 104 1.48 1.90 4.07
C VAL A 104 1.73 0.50 4.63
N ARG A 105 0.68 -0.12 5.18
CA ARG A 105 0.70 -1.50 5.68
C ARG A 105 -0.07 -2.38 4.73
N VAL A 106 0.40 -3.62 4.56
CA VAL A 106 -0.29 -4.60 3.70
C VAL A 106 -0.50 -5.93 4.39
N GLU A 107 -1.65 -6.55 4.10
CA GLU A 107 -1.97 -7.93 4.48
C GLU A 107 -2.00 -8.83 3.24
N ARG A 108 -1.86 -10.15 3.40
CA ARG A 108 -1.99 -11.07 2.27
C ARG A 108 -3.40 -10.99 1.67
N TYR A 109 -3.46 -10.86 0.35
CA TYR A 109 -4.70 -10.93 -0.41
C TYR A 109 -5.14 -12.40 -0.49
N GLY A 110 -6.35 -12.69 -0.02
CA GLY A 110 -6.93 -14.03 0.02
C GLY A 110 -8.41 -14.00 -0.33
#